data_AF-A0A948IXT4-F1
#
_entry.id   AF-A0A948IXT4-F1
#
_cell.length_a   1.000
_cell.length_b   1.000
_cell.length_c   1.000
_cell.angle_alpha   90.00
_cell.angle_beta   90.00
_cell.angle_gamma   90.00
#
_symmetry.space_group_name_H-M   'P 1'
#
loop_
_entity.id
_entity.type
_entity.pdbx_description
1 polymer ?
#
loop_
_entity_poly.entity_id
_entity_poly.type
_entity_poly.pdbx_seq_one_letter_code
_entity_poly.pdbx_strand_id
1 'polypeptide(L)'
;MSSLPPVIEQADAMLARVASLNLQAAEHVHACLLDTTQPDQLAQLSRAATQLSRSMRQTLALLARLQADRAKAAREAARHETWLKSRAEPDPDPADLFQAEHIDDVQTGVVRVIARVADGDRDRETALVHRFDRELDDWWDEPDFLDYDVDAVVRHACRVLDLPADVAARWRDLPDPDWSPDPAPRVDRPDPDRVINWPPHADIVAEDIAAEDDDPANTPRADSG
;
A
#
# COMPACT_ATOMS: atom_id res chain seq x y z
N MET A 1 -15.80 35.00 -14.62
CA MET A 1 -14.73 35.84 -14.04
C MET A 1 -13.42 35.35 -14.64
N SER A 2 -12.82 36.09 -15.58
CA SER A 2 -11.54 35.71 -16.18
C SER A 2 -10.44 35.80 -15.14
N SER A 3 -9.95 34.67 -14.65
CA SER A 3 -8.69 34.64 -13.92
C SER A 3 -7.59 35.05 -14.91
N LEU A 4 -6.94 36.18 -14.66
CA LEU A 4 -5.71 36.52 -15.35
C LEU A 4 -4.73 35.36 -15.16
N PRO A 5 -4.11 34.84 -16.24
CA PRO A 5 -3.09 33.81 -16.09
C PRO A 5 -1.99 34.35 -15.18
N PRO A 6 -1.40 33.52 -14.32
CA PRO A 6 -0.35 33.96 -13.40
C PRO A 6 0.76 34.69 -14.20
N VAL A 7 1.26 35.79 -13.65
CA VAL A 7 2.26 36.71 -14.28
C VAL A 7 3.45 35.95 -14.90
N ILE A 8 3.77 34.79 -14.31
CA ILE A 8 4.84 33.88 -14.70
C ILE A 8 4.53 33.12 -16.02
N GLU A 9 3.29 32.71 -16.26
CA GLU A 9 2.85 32.12 -17.54
C GLU A 9 2.81 33.16 -18.65
N GLN A 10 2.46 34.40 -18.30
CA GLN A 10 2.51 35.52 -19.23
C GLN A 10 3.94 35.82 -19.70
N ALA A 11 4.92 35.78 -18.80
CA ALA A 11 6.34 35.97 -19.15
C ALA A 11 6.86 34.88 -20.11
N ASP A 12 6.47 33.62 -19.91
CA ASP A 12 6.83 32.51 -20.80
C ASP A 12 6.20 32.68 -22.19
N ALA A 13 4.92 33.05 -22.24
CA ALA A 13 4.23 33.33 -23.49
C ALA A 13 4.90 34.49 -24.25
N MET A 14 5.37 35.51 -23.53
CA MET A 14 6.13 36.61 -24.13
C MET A 14 7.49 36.15 -24.67
N LEU A 15 8.24 35.32 -23.93
CA LEU A 15 9.52 34.77 -24.39
C LEU A 15 9.34 33.86 -25.62
N ALA A 16 8.32 32.99 -25.61
CA ALA A 16 7.98 32.15 -26.76
C ALA A 16 7.61 33.00 -27.99
N ARG A 17 6.84 34.08 -27.79
CA ARG A 17 6.50 35.03 -28.86
C ARG A 17 7.73 35.74 -29.41
N VAL A 18 8.66 36.18 -28.56
CA VAL A 18 9.92 36.80 -29.00
C VAL A 18 10.78 35.81 -29.79
N ALA A 19 10.88 34.56 -29.35
CA ALA A 19 11.60 33.51 -30.10
C ALA A 19 10.99 33.28 -31.49
N SER A 20 9.66 33.23 -31.58
CA SER A 20 8.93 33.12 -32.85
C SER A 20 9.18 34.30 -33.79
N LEU A 21 9.14 35.53 -33.28
CA LEU A 21 9.45 36.73 -34.07
C LEU A 21 10.91 36.75 -34.55
N ASN A 22 11.86 36.33 -33.71
CA ASN A 22 13.26 36.20 -34.09
C ASN A 22 13.47 35.16 -35.18
N LEU A 23 12.73 34.05 -35.15
CA LEU A 23 12.76 33.01 -36.19
C LEU A 23 12.26 33.58 -37.53
N GLN A 24 11.09 34.22 -37.54
CA GLN A 24 10.52 34.83 -38.75
C GLN A 24 11.47 35.87 -39.35
N ALA A 25 12.08 36.71 -38.51
CA ALA A 25 13.06 37.68 -38.96
C ALA A 25 14.32 37.01 -39.52
N ALA A 26 14.80 35.94 -38.89
CA ALA A 26 15.96 35.18 -39.37
C ALA A 26 15.68 34.51 -40.73
N GLU A 27 14.51 33.90 -40.89
CA GLU A 27 14.05 33.30 -42.15
C GLU A 27 13.98 34.35 -43.27
N HIS A 28 13.41 35.52 -42.98
CA HIS A 28 13.33 36.62 -43.94
C HIS A 28 14.72 37.13 -44.36
N VAL A 29 15.60 37.40 -43.39
CA VAL A 29 16.98 37.85 -43.66
C VAL A 29 17.75 36.79 -44.45
N HIS A 30 17.53 35.50 -44.15
CA HIS A 30 18.16 34.41 -44.88
C HIS A 30 17.68 34.33 -46.33
N ALA A 31 16.38 34.51 -46.59
CA ALA A 31 15.86 34.60 -47.96
C ALA A 31 16.51 35.77 -48.73
N CYS A 32 16.56 36.97 -48.13
CA CYS A 32 17.23 38.12 -48.74
C CYS A 32 18.72 37.88 -49.00
N LEU A 33 19.39 37.12 -48.12
CA LEU A 33 20.80 36.76 -48.28
C LEU A 33 21.02 35.87 -49.52
N LEU A 34 20.12 34.92 -49.78
CA LEU A 34 20.19 34.02 -50.93
C LEU A 34 19.95 34.74 -52.27
N ASP A 35 19.12 35.79 -52.27
CA ASP A 35 18.79 36.56 -53.48
C ASP A 35 19.82 37.67 -53.80
N THR A 36 20.67 38.02 -52.84
CA THR A 36 21.62 39.14 -52.97
C THR A 36 22.91 38.73 -53.69
N THR A 37 23.33 39.56 -54.65
CA THR A 37 24.61 39.41 -55.37
C THR A 37 25.60 40.53 -55.06
N GLN A 38 25.18 41.55 -54.29
CA GLN A 38 26.03 42.67 -53.89
C GLN A 38 26.91 42.29 -52.68
N PRO A 39 28.25 42.36 -52.78
CA PRO A 39 29.15 41.92 -51.71
C PRO A 39 28.94 42.62 -50.36
N ASP A 40 28.70 43.94 -50.37
CA ASP A 40 28.51 44.72 -49.14
C ASP A 40 27.19 44.35 -48.42
N GLN A 41 26.13 44.10 -49.18
CA GLN A 41 24.84 43.67 -48.65
C GLN A 41 24.94 42.24 -48.10
N LEU A 42 25.69 41.35 -48.77
CA LEU A 42 25.91 39.97 -48.34
C LEU A 42 26.59 39.92 -46.95
N ALA A 43 27.60 40.76 -46.72
CA ALA A 43 28.27 40.86 -45.42
C ALA A 43 27.38 41.42 -44.31
N GLN A 44 26.44 42.32 -44.62
CA GLN A 44 25.48 42.86 -43.66
C GLN A 44 24.41 41.82 -43.30
N LEU A 45 23.80 41.20 -44.30
CA LEU A 45 22.75 40.18 -44.13
C LEU A 45 23.29 38.94 -43.39
N SER A 46 24.52 38.51 -43.68
CA SER A 46 25.16 37.38 -42.96
C SER A 46 25.34 37.66 -41.47
N ARG A 47 25.73 38.91 -41.12
CA ARG A 47 25.87 39.34 -39.73
C ARG A 47 24.51 39.39 -39.03
N ALA A 48 23.50 39.96 -39.69
CA ALA A 48 22.13 40.02 -39.17
C ALA A 48 21.54 38.62 -38.91
N ALA A 49 21.70 37.69 -39.86
CA ALA A 49 21.24 36.30 -39.72
C ALA A 49 21.91 35.60 -38.51
N THR A 50 23.22 35.79 -38.33
CA THR A 50 23.97 35.23 -37.19
C THR A 50 23.51 35.82 -35.86
N GLN A 51 23.27 37.15 -35.81
CA GLN A 51 22.80 37.84 -34.62
C GLN A 51 21.39 37.39 -34.21
N LEU A 52 20.46 37.31 -35.17
CA LEU A 52 19.09 36.84 -34.93
C LEU A 52 19.07 35.38 -34.45
N SER A 53 19.86 34.52 -35.10
CA SER A 53 19.99 33.10 -34.72
C SER A 53 20.58 32.94 -33.31
N ARG A 54 21.52 33.81 -32.90
CA ARG A 54 22.06 33.81 -31.54
C ARG A 54 21.02 34.28 -30.53
N SER A 55 20.33 35.39 -30.83
CA SER A 55 19.27 35.94 -29.99
C SER A 55 18.17 34.90 -29.72
N MET A 56 17.69 34.24 -30.79
CA MET A 56 16.70 33.16 -30.70
C MET A 56 17.15 32.01 -29.78
N ARG A 57 18.39 31.50 -29.96
CA ARG A 57 18.93 30.43 -29.11
C ARG A 57 19.01 30.85 -27.64
N GLN A 58 19.38 32.10 -27.35
CA GLN A 58 19.44 32.63 -25.99
C GLN A 58 18.03 32.72 -25.37
N THR A 59 17.04 33.19 -26.13
CA THR A 59 15.64 33.25 -25.67
C THR A 59 15.10 31.85 -25.37
N LEU A 60 15.33 30.88 -26.26
CA LEU A 60 14.88 29.49 -26.06
C LEU A 60 15.58 28.82 -24.87
N ALA A 61 16.89 29.06 -24.69
CA ALA A 61 17.62 28.54 -23.54
C ALA A 61 17.10 29.09 -22.22
N LEU A 62 16.74 30.38 -22.18
CA LEU A 62 16.14 30.99 -21.00
C LEU A 62 14.76 30.39 -20.70
N LEU A 63 13.91 30.22 -21.72
CA LEU A 63 12.60 29.60 -21.58
C LEU A 63 12.72 28.17 -21.03
N ALA A 64 13.61 27.35 -21.62
CA ALA A 64 13.85 25.98 -21.18
C ALA A 64 14.34 25.92 -19.72
N ARG A 65 15.22 26.85 -19.32
CA ARG A 65 15.70 26.95 -17.93
C ARG A 65 14.54 27.25 -16.96
N LEU A 66 13.71 28.24 -17.28
CA LEU A 66 12.56 28.59 -16.42
C LEU A 66 11.57 27.43 -16.28
N GLN A 67 11.32 26.69 -17.37
CA GLN A 67 10.48 25.49 -17.33
C GLN A 67 11.07 24.39 -16.45
N ALA A 68 12.38 24.14 -16.56
CA ALA A 68 13.08 23.15 -15.73
C ALA A 68 13.06 23.52 -14.24
N ASP A 69 13.30 24.80 -13.92
CA ASP A 69 13.27 25.32 -12.55
C ASP A 69 11.86 25.12 -11.92
N ARG A 70 10.79 25.35 -12.69
CA ARG A 70 9.42 25.08 -12.23
C ARG A 70 9.13 23.60 -12.03
N ALA A 71 9.54 22.76 -12.96
CA ALA A 71 9.36 21.31 -12.83
C ALA A 71 10.10 20.79 -11.58
N LYS A 72 11.26 21.37 -11.26
CA LYS A 72 11.99 21.08 -10.02
C LYS A 72 11.23 21.57 -8.78
N ALA A 73 10.77 22.82 -8.77
CA ALA A 73 10.01 23.37 -7.66
C ALA A 73 8.71 22.59 -7.39
N ALA A 74 8.00 22.16 -8.44
CA ALA A 74 6.80 21.32 -8.31
C ALA A 74 7.12 19.95 -7.70
N ARG A 75 8.24 19.32 -8.10
CA ARG A 75 8.69 18.06 -7.49
C ARG A 75 9.07 18.24 -6.02
N GLU A 76 9.73 19.34 -5.67
CA GLU A 76 10.08 19.65 -4.28
C GLU A 76 8.85 19.92 -3.42
N ALA A 77 7.88 20.67 -3.95
CA ALA A 77 6.60 20.92 -3.28
C ALA A 77 5.81 19.63 -3.05
N ALA A 78 5.71 18.75 -4.06
CA ALA A 78 5.05 17.46 -3.92
C ALA A 78 5.71 16.59 -2.85
N ARG A 79 7.05 16.52 -2.84
CA ARG A 79 7.80 15.80 -1.79
C ARG A 79 7.56 16.39 -0.40
N HIS A 80 7.52 17.71 -0.30
CA HIS A 80 7.26 18.39 0.97
C HIS A 80 5.84 18.11 1.47
N GLU A 81 4.84 18.09 0.59
CA GLU A 81 3.47 17.73 0.93
C GLU A 81 3.37 16.27 1.41
N THR A 82 4.01 15.33 0.71
CA THR A 82 4.08 13.93 1.18
C THR A 82 4.73 13.83 2.55
N TRP A 83 5.86 14.51 2.77
CA TRP A 83 6.54 14.52 4.07
C TRP A 83 5.67 15.11 5.18
N LEU A 84 4.93 16.19 4.89
CA LEU A 84 3.99 16.79 5.85
C LEU A 84 2.84 15.83 6.19
N LYS A 85 2.29 15.11 5.21
CA LYS A 85 1.25 14.09 5.44
C LYS A 85 1.76 12.96 6.33
N SER A 86 2.92 12.38 6.01
CA SER A 86 3.52 11.31 6.80
C SER A 86 3.90 11.73 8.22
N ARG A 87 4.14 13.03 8.46
CA ARG A 87 4.42 13.56 9.80
C ARG A 87 3.15 13.93 10.57
N ALA A 88 2.04 14.16 9.88
CA ALA A 88 0.76 14.51 10.50
C ALA A 88 -0.02 13.29 10.98
N GLU A 89 0.30 12.09 10.47
CA GLU A 89 -0.16 10.84 11.05
C GLU A 89 0.50 10.67 12.43
N PRO A 90 -0.29 10.54 13.52
CA PRO A 90 0.27 10.21 14.83
C PRO A 90 1.00 8.86 14.72
N ASP A 91 2.09 8.70 15.47
CA ASP A 91 2.68 7.38 15.65
C ASP A 91 1.57 6.43 16.12
N PRO A 92 1.43 5.23 15.53
CA PRO A 92 0.42 4.28 15.96
C PRO A 92 0.61 3.99 17.44
N ASP A 93 -0.50 3.96 18.20
CA ASP A 93 -0.44 3.63 19.62
C ASP A 93 0.17 2.22 19.74
N PRO A 94 1.14 1.98 20.66
CA PRO A 94 1.61 0.63 20.95
C PRO A 94 0.47 -0.39 21.19
N ALA A 95 -0.66 0.06 21.74
CA ALA A 95 -1.85 -0.77 21.87
C ALA A 95 -2.44 -1.18 20.51
N ASP A 96 -2.54 -0.27 19.54
CA ASP A 96 -3.03 -0.55 18.19
C ASP A 96 -2.11 -1.54 17.44
N LEU A 97 -0.79 -1.40 17.63
CA LEU A 97 0.20 -2.32 17.06
C LEU A 97 0.07 -3.73 17.64
N PHE A 98 -0.05 -3.83 18.97
CA PHE A 98 -0.28 -5.11 19.65
C PHE A 98 -1.58 -5.75 19.19
N GLN A 99 -2.63 -4.94 19.01
CA GLN A 99 -3.92 -5.37 18.48
C GLN A 99 -3.78 -6.01 17.10
N ALA A 100 -3.06 -5.33 16.19
CA ALA A 100 -2.86 -5.79 14.83
C ALA A 100 -2.02 -7.07 14.76
N GLU A 101 -0.96 -7.17 15.56
CA GLU A 101 -0.12 -8.37 15.66
C GLU A 101 -0.94 -9.57 16.17
N HIS A 102 -1.75 -9.36 17.20
CA HIS A 102 -2.60 -10.41 17.75
C HIS A 102 -3.62 -10.96 16.74
N ILE A 103 -4.26 -10.09 15.95
CA ILE A 103 -5.17 -10.53 14.88
C ILE A 103 -4.40 -11.33 13.82
N ASP A 104 -3.25 -10.83 13.38
CA ASP A 104 -2.46 -11.46 12.32
C ASP A 104 -2.03 -12.87 12.71
N ASP A 105 -1.64 -13.06 13.97
CA ASP A 105 -1.29 -14.37 14.53
C ASP A 105 -2.49 -15.34 14.55
N VAL A 106 -3.66 -14.87 14.98
CA VAL A 106 -4.90 -15.68 14.98
C VAL A 106 -5.30 -16.04 13.54
N GLN A 107 -5.27 -15.07 12.63
CA GLN A 107 -5.60 -15.27 11.22
C GLN A 107 -4.64 -16.26 10.57
N THR A 108 -3.34 -16.11 10.79
CA THR A 108 -2.31 -17.04 10.33
C THR A 108 -2.58 -18.45 10.84
N GLY A 109 -2.86 -18.60 12.14
CA GLY A 109 -3.09 -19.92 12.74
C GLY A 109 -4.31 -20.63 12.16
N VAL A 110 -5.43 -19.93 12.03
CA VAL A 110 -6.66 -20.51 11.48
C VAL A 110 -6.52 -20.83 9.99
N VAL A 111 -5.91 -19.95 9.20
CA VAL A 111 -5.72 -20.19 7.76
C VAL A 111 -4.81 -21.39 7.52
N ARG A 112 -3.75 -21.61 8.31
CA ARG A 112 -2.91 -22.82 8.22
C ARG A 112 -3.72 -24.10 8.46
N VAL A 113 -4.62 -24.11 9.44
CA VAL A 113 -5.50 -25.25 9.73
C VAL A 113 -6.46 -25.48 8.57
N ILE A 114 -7.08 -24.41 8.05
CA ILE A 114 -7.99 -24.48 6.90
C ILE A 114 -7.27 -25.07 5.68
N ALA A 115 -6.09 -24.54 5.33
CA ALA A 115 -5.30 -25.02 4.20
C ALA A 115 -4.96 -26.52 4.35
N ARG A 116 -4.57 -26.94 5.56
CA ARG A 116 -4.27 -28.35 5.84
C ARG A 116 -5.48 -29.26 5.67
N VAL A 117 -6.67 -28.81 6.07
CA VAL A 117 -7.94 -29.56 5.99
C VAL A 117 -8.52 -29.56 4.58
N ALA A 118 -8.33 -28.46 3.83
CA ALA A 118 -8.75 -28.35 2.44
C ALA A 118 -7.89 -29.21 1.51
N ASP A 119 -6.64 -29.50 1.88
CA ASP A 119 -5.72 -30.40 1.16
C ASP A 119 -5.59 -30.05 -0.34
N GLY A 120 -5.52 -28.74 -0.63
CA GLY A 120 -5.41 -28.19 -1.99
C GLY A 120 -6.74 -27.92 -2.70
N ASP A 121 -7.90 -28.20 -2.08
CA ASP A 121 -9.22 -27.79 -2.58
C ASP A 121 -9.47 -26.29 -2.32
N ARG A 122 -9.17 -25.47 -3.32
CA ARG A 122 -9.25 -24.01 -3.24
C ARG A 122 -10.67 -23.47 -3.04
N ASP A 123 -11.69 -24.14 -3.57
CA ASP A 123 -13.08 -23.68 -3.40
C ASP A 123 -13.52 -23.89 -1.95
N ARG A 124 -13.12 -25.03 -1.37
CA ARG A 124 -13.35 -25.33 0.05
C ARG A 124 -12.55 -24.43 0.98
N GLU A 125 -11.29 -24.19 0.67
CA GLU A 125 -10.43 -23.25 1.42
C GLU A 125 -11.01 -21.83 1.41
N THR A 126 -11.39 -21.31 0.24
CA THR A 126 -12.05 -20.00 0.09
C THR A 126 -13.29 -19.89 0.96
N ALA A 127 -14.18 -20.89 0.89
CA ALA A 127 -15.43 -20.89 1.65
C ALA A 127 -15.21 -20.88 3.17
N LEU A 128 -14.18 -21.60 3.65
CA LEU A 128 -13.82 -21.64 5.07
C LEU A 128 -13.17 -20.35 5.53
N VAL A 129 -12.26 -19.75 4.75
CA VAL A 129 -11.64 -18.45 5.06
C VAL A 129 -12.71 -17.36 5.11
N HIS A 130 -13.62 -17.30 4.12
CA HIS A 130 -14.71 -16.32 4.13
C HIS A 130 -15.73 -16.53 5.26
N ARG A 131 -15.87 -17.76 5.76
CA ARG A 131 -16.66 -18.02 6.98
C ARG A 131 -15.91 -17.53 8.22
N PHE A 132 -14.61 -17.79 8.29
CA PHE A 132 -13.76 -17.32 9.38
C PHE A 132 -13.72 -15.80 9.46
N ASP A 133 -13.47 -15.10 8.36
CA ASP A 133 -13.38 -13.63 8.33
C ASP A 133 -14.64 -12.98 8.93
N ARG A 134 -15.83 -13.53 8.63
CA ARG A 134 -17.10 -13.04 9.18
C ARG A 134 -17.26 -13.26 10.68
N GLU A 135 -16.77 -14.38 11.20
CA GLU A 135 -16.83 -14.65 12.63
C GLU A 135 -15.73 -13.89 13.39
N LEU A 136 -14.57 -13.65 12.77
CA LEU A 136 -13.50 -12.80 13.31
C LEU A 136 -13.94 -11.33 13.42
N ASP A 137 -14.65 -10.81 12.41
CA ASP A 137 -15.29 -9.49 12.47
C ASP A 137 -16.28 -9.37 13.65
N ASP A 138 -16.96 -10.47 13.98
CA ASP A 138 -17.89 -10.56 15.11
C ASP A 138 -17.16 -10.60 16.48
N TRP A 139 -15.99 -11.25 16.58
CA TRP A 139 -15.25 -11.37 17.83
C TRP A 139 -14.34 -10.18 18.13
N TRP A 140 -13.80 -9.54 17.10
CA TRP A 140 -12.94 -8.37 17.25
C TRP A 140 -13.60 -7.21 17.99
N ASP A 141 -14.91 -7.08 17.85
CA ASP A 141 -15.70 -6.04 18.51
C ASP A 141 -15.91 -6.31 20.02
N GLU A 142 -15.52 -7.49 20.53
CA GLU A 142 -15.70 -7.88 21.95
C GLU A 142 -14.56 -7.38 22.86
N PRO A 143 -14.87 -6.85 24.07
CA PRO A 143 -13.89 -6.20 24.94
C PRO A 143 -12.72 -7.07 25.40
N ASP A 144 -12.97 -8.38 25.54
CA ASP A 144 -12.03 -9.32 26.16
C ASP A 144 -11.21 -10.10 25.10
N PHE A 145 -11.46 -9.91 23.80
CA PHE A 145 -10.84 -10.71 22.72
C PHE A 145 -9.30 -10.73 22.78
N LEU A 146 -8.69 -9.59 23.11
CA LEU A 146 -7.24 -9.41 23.18
C LEU A 146 -6.59 -9.99 24.45
N ASP A 147 -7.39 -10.32 25.46
CA ASP A 147 -6.90 -10.88 26.72
C ASP A 147 -6.73 -12.41 26.63
N TYR A 148 -7.23 -13.04 25.56
CA TYR A 148 -7.09 -14.47 25.33
C TYR A 148 -5.76 -14.80 24.65
N ASP A 149 -5.21 -15.97 24.97
CA ASP A 149 -4.05 -16.49 24.27
C ASP A 149 -4.39 -16.87 22.82
N VAL A 150 -3.47 -16.59 21.89
CA VAL A 150 -3.63 -16.86 20.45
C VAL A 150 -4.01 -18.32 20.21
N ASP A 151 -3.41 -19.27 20.92
CA ASP A 151 -3.72 -20.70 20.73
C ASP A 151 -5.16 -21.03 21.12
N ALA A 152 -5.67 -20.38 22.16
CA ALA A 152 -7.04 -20.57 22.61
C ALA A 152 -8.04 -19.99 21.60
N VAL A 153 -7.73 -18.81 21.05
CA VAL A 153 -8.55 -18.19 20.00
C VAL A 153 -8.54 -19.03 18.72
N VAL A 154 -7.39 -19.53 18.28
CA VAL A 154 -7.28 -20.42 17.11
C VAL A 154 -8.07 -21.71 17.32
N ARG A 155 -7.96 -22.35 18.50
CA ARG A 155 -8.74 -23.55 18.85
C ARG A 155 -10.24 -23.27 18.85
N HIS A 156 -10.66 -22.14 19.42
CA HIS A 156 -12.05 -21.71 19.42
C HIS A 156 -12.57 -21.49 17.99
N ALA A 157 -11.83 -20.74 17.18
CA ALA A 157 -12.18 -20.46 15.80
C ALA A 157 -12.32 -21.76 14.99
N CYS A 158 -11.38 -22.69 15.15
CA CYS A 158 -11.45 -24.00 14.52
C CYS A 158 -12.70 -24.79 14.95
N ARG A 159 -13.10 -24.71 16.22
CA ARG A 159 -14.32 -25.35 16.72
C ARG A 159 -15.58 -24.76 16.07
N VAL A 160 -15.65 -23.43 15.95
CA VAL A 160 -16.80 -22.73 15.31
C VAL A 160 -16.90 -23.07 13.82
N LEU A 161 -15.76 -23.31 13.17
CA LEU A 161 -15.68 -23.70 11.76
C LEU A 161 -15.83 -25.21 11.51
N ASP A 162 -16.08 -26.00 12.56
CA ASP A 162 -16.15 -27.47 12.53
C ASP A 162 -14.85 -28.12 11.99
N LEU A 163 -13.70 -27.52 12.28
CA LEU A 163 -12.38 -28.02 11.91
C LEU A 163 -11.83 -29.01 12.97
N PRO A 164 -10.97 -29.97 12.58
CA PRO A 164 -10.45 -30.98 13.50
C PRO A 164 -9.57 -30.38 14.61
N ALA A 165 -9.91 -30.69 15.87
CA ALA A 165 -9.23 -30.15 17.04
C ALA A 165 -7.76 -30.60 17.17
N ASP A 166 -7.43 -31.80 16.66
CA ASP A 166 -6.08 -32.35 16.64
C ASP A 166 -5.15 -31.58 15.67
N VAL A 167 -5.70 -31.09 14.56
CA VAL A 167 -4.99 -30.24 13.61
C VAL A 167 -4.85 -28.83 14.17
N ALA A 168 -5.91 -28.30 14.79
CA ALA A 168 -5.90 -27.00 15.45
C ALA A 168 -4.87 -26.92 16.59
N ALA A 169 -4.74 -27.94 17.42
CA ALA A 169 -3.75 -27.99 18.50
C ALA A 169 -2.30 -27.92 18.01
N ARG A 170 -2.05 -28.25 16.73
CA ARG A 170 -0.71 -28.29 16.12
C ARG A 170 -0.52 -27.23 15.05
N TRP A 171 -1.35 -26.19 15.05
CA TRP A 171 -1.36 -25.16 14.00
C TRP A 171 0.02 -24.50 13.79
N ARG A 172 0.82 -24.35 14.86
CA ARG A 172 2.17 -23.79 14.79
C ARG A 172 3.15 -24.64 13.98
N ASP A 173 2.94 -25.95 13.95
CA ASP A 173 3.78 -26.90 13.20
C ASP A 173 3.34 -27.03 11.73
N LEU A 174 2.19 -26.47 11.38
CA LEU A 174 1.68 -26.51 10.01
C LEU A 174 2.46 -25.52 9.12
N PRO A 175 2.71 -25.88 7.86
CA PRO A 175 3.34 -24.97 6.92
C PRO A 175 2.44 -23.77 6.65
N ASP A 176 3.05 -22.64 6.33
CA ASP A 176 2.32 -21.51 5.78
C ASP A 176 1.61 -21.91 4.47
N PRO A 177 0.38 -21.43 4.25
CA PRO A 177 -0.34 -21.68 3.02
C PRO A 177 0.43 -21.07 1.83
N ASP A 178 0.51 -21.82 0.72
CA ASP A 178 1.17 -21.37 -0.52
C ASP A 178 0.27 -20.46 -1.37
N TRP A 179 -0.97 -20.30 -0.95
CA TRP A 179 -2.03 -19.60 -1.64
C TRP A 179 -3.02 -19.00 -0.62
N SER A 180 -3.56 -17.81 -0.91
CA SER A 180 -4.58 -17.15 -0.10
C SER A 180 -5.72 -16.70 -1.01
N PRO A 181 -6.99 -16.86 -0.61
CA PRO A 181 -8.12 -16.35 -1.37
C PRO A 181 -8.16 -14.81 -1.36
N ASP A 182 -8.79 -14.23 -2.39
CA ASP A 182 -9.15 -12.81 -2.38
C ASP A 182 -10.16 -12.53 -1.25
N PRO A 183 -10.12 -11.33 -0.63
CA PRO A 183 -11.01 -10.99 0.48
C PRO A 183 -12.48 -11.10 0.06
N ALA A 184 -13.32 -11.59 0.97
CA ALA A 184 -14.75 -11.72 0.71
C ALA A 184 -15.35 -10.35 0.30
N PRO A 185 -16.24 -10.31 -0.70
CA PRO A 185 -16.98 -9.08 -0.99
C PRO A 185 -17.78 -8.66 0.24
N ARG A 186 -17.61 -7.41 0.69
CA ARG A 186 -18.35 -6.88 1.85
C ARG A 186 -19.85 -7.01 1.60
N VAL A 187 -20.51 -7.83 2.42
CA VAL A 187 -21.98 -7.94 2.45
C VAL A 187 -22.44 -7.17 3.68
N ASP A 188 -23.39 -6.24 3.52
CA ASP A 188 -23.95 -5.48 4.65
C ASP A 188 -24.49 -6.45 5.74
N ARG A 189 -23.99 -6.32 6.96
CA ARG A 189 -24.21 -7.21 8.12
C ARG A 189 -25.71 -7.23 8.50
N PRO A 190 -26.39 -8.38 8.62
CA PRO A 190 -27.73 -8.45 9.20
C PRO A 190 -27.70 -8.76 10.71
N ASP A 191 -28.55 -8.01 11.42
CA ASP A 191 -29.11 -8.12 12.79
C ASP A 191 -28.16 -8.11 14.02
N PRO A 192 -28.15 -7.03 14.83
CA PRO A 192 -27.37 -6.92 16.07
C PRO A 192 -27.82 -7.83 17.23
N ASP A 193 -28.91 -8.60 17.09
CA ASP A 193 -29.44 -9.44 18.16
C ASP A 193 -28.91 -10.90 18.18
N ARG A 194 -27.89 -11.23 17.37
CA ARG A 194 -27.24 -12.56 17.43
C ARG A 194 -26.34 -12.65 18.67
N VAL A 195 -26.83 -13.30 19.72
CA VAL A 195 -26.02 -13.65 20.90
C VAL A 195 -24.91 -14.62 20.49
N ILE A 196 -23.67 -14.15 20.50
CA ILE A 196 -22.46 -14.96 20.34
C ILE A 196 -22.19 -15.62 21.69
N ASN A 197 -22.31 -16.95 21.76
CA ASN A 197 -22.03 -17.69 22.98
C ASN A 197 -20.53 -18.00 23.07
N TRP A 198 -19.74 -17.01 23.48
CA TRP A 198 -18.34 -17.24 23.85
C TRP A 198 -18.30 -18.10 25.13
N PRO A 199 -17.49 -19.17 25.18
CA PRO A 199 -17.39 -19.98 26.39
C PRO A 199 -16.84 -19.12 27.55
N PRO A 200 -17.36 -19.27 28.78
CA PRO A 200 -16.86 -18.52 29.92
C PRO A 200 -15.36 -18.83 30.13
N HIS A 201 -14.57 -17.82 30.53
CA HIS A 201 -13.11 -17.93 30.75
C HIS A 201 -12.66 -19.26 31.39
N ALA A 202 -13.43 -19.79 32.36
CA ALA A 202 -13.12 -21.03 33.07
C ALA A 202 -13.03 -22.29 32.18
N ASP A 203 -13.80 -22.38 31.10
CA ASP A 203 -13.80 -23.54 30.21
C ASP A 203 -12.59 -23.52 29.26
N ILE A 204 -12.02 -22.34 28.97
CA ILE A 204 -10.81 -22.17 28.16
C ILE A 204 -9.56 -22.54 28.97
N VAL A 205 -9.49 -22.16 30.25
CA VAL A 205 -8.33 -22.50 31.10
C VAL A 205 -8.34 -23.97 31.57
N ALA A 206 -9.53 -24.60 31.64
CA ALA A 206 -9.65 -26.00 32.06
C ALA A 206 -9.12 -27.00 31.02
N GLU A 207 -9.23 -26.70 29.71
CA GLU A 207 -8.68 -27.54 28.64
C GLU A 207 -7.14 -27.52 28.62
N ASP A 208 -6.50 -26.41 28.99
CA ASP A 208 -5.04 -26.30 29.04
C ASP A 208 -4.42 -27.06 30.23
N ILE A 209 -5.13 -27.13 31.36
CA ILE A 209 -4.66 -27.86 32.55
C ILE A 209 -4.85 -29.38 32.41
N ALA A 210 -5.88 -29.84 31.67
CA ALA A 210 -6.16 -31.26 31.49
C ALA A 210 -5.23 -31.96 30.49
N ALA A 211 -4.46 -31.22 29.69
CA ALA A 211 -3.57 -31.76 28.66
C ALA A 211 -2.14 -32.07 29.16
N GLU A 212 -1.77 -31.69 30.39
CA GLU A 212 -0.41 -31.88 30.92
C GLU A 212 -0.20 -33.15 31.78
N ASP A 213 -1.24 -33.95 32.08
CA ASP A 213 -1.16 -34.98 33.14
C ASP A 213 -1.23 -36.45 32.67
N ASP A 214 -0.82 -36.76 31.43
CA ASP A 214 -0.65 -38.13 30.95
C ASP A 214 0.80 -38.42 30.55
N ASP A 215 1.68 -38.50 31.55
CA ASP A 215 3.02 -39.08 31.43
C ASP A 215 2.99 -40.56 31.87
N PRO A 216 2.93 -41.54 30.94
CA PRO A 216 2.94 -42.96 31.27
C PRO A 216 4.38 -43.44 31.51
N ALA A 217 5.07 -42.86 32.50
CA ALA A 217 6.43 -43.23 32.86
C ALA A 217 6.66 -43.35 34.37
N ASN A 218 5.79 -44.07 35.08
CA ASN A 218 6.19 -44.60 36.39
C ASN A 218 5.60 -45.99 36.68
N THR A 219 6.26 -47.01 36.15
CA THR A 219 6.09 -48.39 36.62
C THR A 219 7.13 -48.67 37.71
N PRO A 220 6.77 -48.85 39.00
CA PRO A 220 7.71 -49.39 39.95
C PRO A 220 7.74 -50.92 39.83
N ARG A 221 8.93 -51.40 39.49
CA ARG A 221 9.33 -52.79 39.48
C ARG A 221 9.47 -53.29 40.92
N ALA A 222 8.76 -54.38 41.22
CA ALA A 222 9.01 -55.44 42.22
C ALA A 222 9.70 -55.10 43.55
N ASP A 223 9.10 -55.56 44.65
CA ASP A 223 9.92 -56.19 45.69
C ASP A 223 9.26 -57.42 46.32
N SER A 224 10.12 -58.39 46.60
CA SER A 224 9.82 -59.73 47.08
C SER A 224 9.75 -59.76 48.60
N GLY A 225 8.84 -60.58 49.15
CA GLY A 225 8.76 -60.94 50.56
C GLY A 225 7.82 -62.12 50.76
#